data_AF-A0A1H7XE10-F1
#
_entry.id   AF-A0A1H7XE10-F1
#
_cell.length_a   1.000
_cell.length_b   1.000
_cell.length_c   1.000
_cell.angle_alpha   90.00
_cell.angle_beta   90.00
_cell.angle_gamma   90.00
#
_symmetry.space_group_name_H-M   'P 1'
#
loop_
_entity.id
_entity.type
_entity.pdbx_description
1 polymer ?
#
loop_
_entity_poly.entity_id
_entity_poly.type
_entity_poly.pdbx_seq_one_letter_code
_entity_poly.pdbx_strand_id
1 'polypeptide(L)'
;MRKDLNDEIGSRYLSDNRQAEFYFDLEPLEHSEKTYHFRYIKSGQIIELYSDDAKRFNGQIVNFIQETKEVKTDYGRDNEPTNYVFEKIMIPEIDASKIGQFMLASKSHKIPTDSLINDWNFNWLDCGIIKFNHKVDKEISNATFTCAHNQNDSVPFVSEIKTLKDTIAQTFQLKKVFDKFTDKLPKGESYIIDGWISMYKLSEKQLEWWENSKPIREYQKTIKDTIDNYLESELNRLIPNSSNLDCFDEFRLTFNKNGKLKSMVVNMGFWERLFDKDYKRCRRILKKAFREIRIDFIDPKYAFSRDLHFGRKEIYISDPTLY
;
A
#
# COMPACT_ATOMS: atom_id res chain seq x y z
N MET A 1 -17.39 10.45 10.27
CA MET A 1 -18.66 9.81 9.88
C MET A 1 -18.38 8.38 9.47
N ARG A 2 -19.36 7.48 9.59
CA ARG A 2 -19.23 6.06 9.25
C ARG A 2 -20.44 5.66 8.41
N LYS A 3 -20.22 4.90 7.34
CA LYS A 3 -21.29 4.39 6.46
C LYS A 3 -20.97 2.95 6.07
N ASP A 4 -21.94 2.06 6.29
CA ASP A 4 -21.79 0.64 5.98
C ASP A 4 -21.57 0.46 4.47
N LEU A 5 -20.69 -0.47 4.11
CA LEU A 5 -20.56 -0.88 2.72
C LEU A 5 -21.77 -1.74 2.36
N ASN A 6 -22.54 -1.26 1.37
CA ASN A 6 -23.62 -2.03 0.77
C ASN A 6 -23.04 -3.00 -0.29
N ASP A 7 -23.14 -4.30 -0.02
CA ASP A 7 -22.67 -5.39 -0.89
C ASP A 7 -23.37 -5.42 -2.27
N GLU A 8 -24.63 -4.98 -2.36
CA GLU A 8 -25.38 -4.88 -3.62
C GLU A 8 -24.88 -3.73 -4.51
N ILE A 9 -24.31 -2.71 -3.88
CA ILE A 9 -23.73 -1.53 -4.53
C ILE A 9 -22.20 -1.70 -4.71
N GLY A 10 -21.66 -2.83 -4.25
CA GLY A 10 -20.24 -3.09 -3.97
C GLY A 10 -19.25 -2.54 -4.98
N SER A 11 -18.04 -2.26 -4.49
CA SER A 11 -16.85 -1.67 -5.13
C SER A 11 -16.51 -2.12 -6.57
N ARG A 12 -17.16 -3.16 -7.09
CA ARG A 12 -17.06 -3.67 -8.47
C ARG A 12 -17.98 -2.98 -9.49
N TYR A 13 -19.00 -2.20 -9.08
CA TYR A 13 -20.02 -1.70 -10.03
C TYR A 13 -20.26 -0.19 -10.07
N LEU A 14 -19.74 0.60 -9.12
CA LEU A 14 -19.87 2.06 -9.15
C LEU A 14 -18.56 2.73 -9.59
N SER A 15 -18.66 3.64 -10.56
CA SER A 15 -17.59 4.59 -10.85
C SER A 15 -17.29 5.44 -9.60
N ASP A 16 -16.05 5.91 -9.44
CA ASP A 16 -15.65 6.72 -8.29
C ASP A 16 -16.56 7.94 -8.05
N ASN A 17 -17.13 8.53 -9.11
CA ASN A 17 -18.11 9.62 -8.97
C ASN A 17 -19.40 9.17 -8.29
N ARG A 18 -19.92 7.99 -8.64
CA ARG A 18 -21.10 7.41 -7.98
C ARG A 18 -20.80 6.95 -6.56
N GLN A 19 -19.59 6.46 -6.31
CA GLN A 19 -19.15 6.17 -4.94
C GLN A 19 -19.08 7.45 -4.10
N ALA A 20 -18.56 8.54 -4.68
CA ALA A 20 -18.48 9.82 -4.00
C ALA A 20 -19.85 10.40 -3.66
N GLU A 21 -20.80 10.29 -4.59
CA GLU A 21 -22.21 10.63 -4.36
C GLU A 21 -22.81 9.75 -3.26
N PHE A 22 -22.77 8.44 -3.45
CA PHE A 22 -23.46 7.52 -2.56
C PHE A 22 -22.87 7.50 -1.16
N TYR A 23 -21.55 7.38 -1.00
CA TYR A 23 -20.95 7.19 0.33
C TYR A 23 -20.60 8.50 1.04
N PHE A 24 -20.32 9.55 0.29
CA PHE A 24 -19.84 10.81 0.84
C PHE A 24 -20.80 11.97 0.58
N ASP A 25 -22.00 11.72 0.06
CA ASP A 25 -23.04 12.72 -0.19
C ASP A 25 -22.48 13.94 -0.96
N LEU A 26 -21.70 13.67 -2.03
CA LEU A 26 -21.19 14.70 -2.93
C LEU A 26 -22.11 14.84 -4.15
N GLU A 27 -22.40 16.08 -4.54
CA GLU A 27 -23.26 16.36 -5.69
C GLU A 27 -22.64 15.83 -6.99
N PRO A 28 -23.36 15.07 -7.84
CA PRO A 28 -22.86 14.72 -9.16
C PRO A 28 -22.48 15.95 -9.98
N LEU A 29 -21.34 15.92 -10.67
CA LEU A 29 -20.88 17.09 -11.45
C LEU A 29 -21.91 17.46 -12.54
N GLU A 30 -22.59 16.45 -13.10
CA GLU A 30 -23.64 16.57 -14.09
C GLU A 30 -24.85 17.37 -13.57
N HIS A 31 -25.14 17.27 -12.27
CA HIS A 31 -26.29 17.92 -11.64
C HIS A 31 -25.94 19.25 -10.98
N SER A 32 -24.66 19.58 -10.84
CA SER A 32 -24.25 20.78 -10.14
C SER A 32 -24.78 22.05 -10.78
N GLU A 33 -25.39 22.94 -10.01
CA GLU A 33 -25.87 24.22 -10.52
C GLU A 33 -24.73 25.22 -10.80
N LYS A 34 -23.52 24.90 -10.34
CA LYS A 34 -22.34 25.75 -10.45
C LYS A 34 -21.78 25.77 -11.87
N THR A 35 -21.41 26.97 -12.33
CA THR A 35 -20.75 27.19 -13.63
C THR A 35 -19.43 26.43 -13.71
N TYR A 36 -18.68 26.42 -12.61
CA TYR A 36 -17.40 25.71 -12.49
C TYR A 36 -17.48 24.76 -11.32
N HIS A 37 -17.19 23.48 -11.57
CA HIS A 37 -17.12 22.45 -10.53
C HIS A 37 -15.98 21.50 -10.86
N PHE A 38 -14.97 21.45 -10.00
CA PHE A 38 -13.80 20.58 -10.12
C PHE A 38 -13.79 19.54 -9.01
N ARG A 39 -13.57 18.29 -9.39
CA ARG A 39 -13.36 17.18 -8.48
C ARG A 39 -12.06 16.47 -8.81
N TYR A 40 -11.12 16.53 -7.87
CA TYR A 40 -9.86 15.80 -7.92
C TYR A 40 -9.94 14.60 -6.97
N ILE A 41 -9.75 13.40 -7.51
CA ILE A 41 -9.87 12.14 -6.76
C ILE A 41 -8.50 11.45 -6.75
N LYS A 42 -8.06 11.02 -5.57
CA LYS A 42 -6.86 10.19 -5.36
C LYS A 42 -7.10 9.23 -4.19
N SER A 43 -6.17 8.30 -3.98
CA SER A 43 -6.19 7.37 -2.86
C SER A 43 -6.47 8.07 -1.53
N GLY A 44 -7.57 7.68 -0.88
CA GLY A 44 -8.05 8.18 0.41
C GLY A 44 -8.58 9.63 0.46
N GLN A 45 -8.59 10.37 -0.67
CA GLN A 45 -9.02 11.78 -0.66
C GLN A 45 -9.77 12.22 -1.93
N ILE A 46 -10.86 12.97 -1.74
CA ILE A 46 -11.56 13.72 -2.80
C ILE A 46 -11.48 15.20 -2.46
N ILE A 47 -11.13 16.02 -3.43
CA ILE A 47 -11.09 17.48 -3.31
C ILE A 47 -12.15 18.02 -4.27
N GLU A 48 -13.06 18.84 -3.76
CA GLU A 48 -14.15 19.44 -4.52
C GLU A 48 -14.06 20.96 -4.44
N LEU A 49 -14.03 21.62 -5.59
CA LEU A 49 -14.01 23.08 -5.71
C LEU A 49 -15.13 23.53 -6.64
N TYR A 50 -15.82 24.60 -6.30
CA TYR A 50 -16.93 25.09 -7.11
C TYR A 50 -17.10 26.60 -7.05
N SER A 51 -17.57 27.19 -8.16
CA SER A 51 -17.73 28.63 -8.36
C SER A 51 -18.80 28.95 -9.40
N ASP A 52 -19.48 30.08 -9.22
CA ASP A 52 -20.41 30.63 -10.22
C ASP A 52 -19.72 31.63 -11.16
N ASP A 53 -18.63 32.26 -10.74
CA ASP A 53 -18.04 33.45 -11.37
C ASP A 53 -16.58 33.28 -11.84
N ALA A 54 -16.01 32.09 -11.69
CA ALA A 54 -14.61 31.77 -11.98
C ALA A 54 -13.57 32.59 -11.19
N LYS A 55 -13.99 33.35 -10.17
CA LYS A 55 -13.11 34.20 -9.35
C LYS A 55 -13.07 33.71 -7.92
N ARG A 56 -14.24 33.50 -7.31
CA ARG A 56 -14.37 33.03 -5.93
C ARG A 56 -14.80 31.58 -5.94
N PHE A 57 -13.93 30.72 -5.43
CA PHE A 57 -14.24 29.31 -5.27
C PHE A 57 -14.43 28.98 -3.80
N ASN A 58 -15.42 28.13 -3.56
CA ASN A 58 -15.58 27.39 -2.32
C ASN A 58 -15.17 25.95 -2.56
N GLY A 59 -14.98 25.19 -1.49
CA GLY A 59 -14.66 23.79 -1.64
C GLY A 59 -14.49 23.02 -0.35
N GLN A 60 -14.28 21.72 -0.49
CA GLN A 60 -14.09 20.80 0.60
C GLN A 60 -13.11 19.67 0.24
N ILE A 61 -12.51 19.10 1.26
CA ILE A 61 -11.71 17.87 1.20
C ILE A 61 -12.50 16.79 1.92
N VAL A 62 -12.72 15.66 1.26
CA VAL A 62 -13.24 14.43 1.84
C VAL A 62 -12.06 13.49 2.03
N ASN A 63 -11.67 13.24 3.28
CA ASN A 63 -10.79 12.12 3.59
C ASN A 63 -11.65 10.89 3.82
N PHE A 64 -11.25 9.75 3.26
CA PHE A 64 -11.98 8.50 3.45
C PHE A 64 -11.03 7.31 3.54
N ILE A 65 -11.49 6.26 4.19
CA ILE A 65 -10.80 4.98 4.32
C ILE A 65 -11.82 3.88 4.54
N GLN A 66 -11.51 2.65 4.12
CA GLN A 66 -12.34 1.49 4.39
C GLN A 66 -11.86 0.78 5.65
N GLU A 67 -12.76 0.53 6.60
CA GLU A 67 -12.51 -0.38 7.72
C GLU A 67 -12.66 -1.82 7.26
N THR A 68 -11.76 -2.68 7.71
CA THR A 68 -11.82 -4.12 7.42
C THR A 68 -12.13 -4.93 8.66
N LYS A 69 -12.68 -6.13 8.46
CA LYS A 69 -12.80 -7.14 9.51
C LYS A 69 -12.21 -8.45 9.05
N GLU A 70 -11.57 -9.14 9.98
CA GLU A 70 -11.08 -10.49 9.72
C GLU A 70 -12.29 -11.43 9.53
N VAL A 71 -12.31 -12.12 8.41
CA VAL A 71 -13.31 -13.12 8.05
C VAL A 71 -12.63 -14.47 7.83
N LYS A 72 -13.38 -15.55 8.09
CA LYS A 72 -12.91 -16.90 7.81
C LYS A 72 -13.26 -17.28 6.37
N THR A 73 -12.28 -17.67 5.60
CA THR A 73 -12.44 -18.17 4.22
C THR A 73 -12.07 -19.66 4.16
N ASP A 74 -12.39 -20.31 3.05
CA ASP A 74 -12.00 -21.71 2.81
C ASP A 74 -10.47 -21.91 2.80
N TYR A 75 -9.71 -20.83 2.57
CA TYR A 75 -8.25 -20.84 2.48
C TYR A 75 -7.56 -20.26 3.73
N GLY A 76 -8.31 -19.86 4.76
CA GLY A 76 -7.76 -19.36 6.01
C GLY A 76 -8.52 -18.18 6.58
N ARG A 77 -7.79 -17.10 6.90
CA ARG A 77 -8.35 -15.83 7.37
C ARG A 77 -8.00 -14.75 6.36
N ASP A 78 -8.97 -13.92 6.04
CA ASP A 78 -8.82 -12.78 5.15
C ASP A 78 -9.43 -11.53 5.81
N ASN A 79 -9.21 -10.34 5.24
CA ASN A 79 -9.80 -9.09 5.72
C ASN A 79 -10.78 -8.56 4.68
N GLU A 80 -12.06 -8.49 5.04
CA GLU A 80 -13.09 -7.94 4.17
C GLU A 80 -13.41 -6.49 4.55
N PRO A 81 -13.49 -5.55 3.58
CA PRO A 81 -14.01 -4.21 3.80
C PRO A 81 -15.45 -4.27 4.32
N THR A 82 -15.77 -3.50 5.36
CA THR A 82 -17.11 -3.46 5.95
C THR A 82 -17.74 -2.07 5.97
N ASN A 83 -16.94 -1.01 6.07
CA ASN A 83 -17.44 0.35 6.23
C ASN A 83 -16.53 1.36 5.54
N TYR A 84 -17.11 2.46 5.07
CA TYR A 84 -16.35 3.71 4.88
C TYR A 84 -16.36 4.52 6.17
N VAL A 85 -15.17 4.94 6.60
CA VAL A 85 -14.97 6.02 7.57
C VAL A 85 -14.48 7.23 6.82
N PHE A 86 -15.10 8.38 7.05
CA PHE A 86 -14.77 9.60 6.32
C PHE A 86 -14.94 10.87 7.14
N GLU A 87 -14.24 11.92 6.72
CA GLU A 87 -14.28 13.27 7.28
C GLU A 87 -14.34 14.29 6.15
N LYS A 88 -15.25 15.27 6.25
CA LYS A 88 -15.33 16.42 5.35
C LYS A 88 -14.71 17.63 6.03
N ILE A 89 -13.86 18.36 5.32
CA ILE A 89 -13.17 19.56 5.80
C ILE A 89 -13.38 20.67 4.78
N MET A 90 -13.96 21.79 5.21
CA MET A 90 -14.12 22.96 4.35
C MET A 90 -12.75 23.59 4.05
N ILE A 91 -12.53 23.94 2.79
CA ILE A 91 -11.33 24.63 2.34
C ILE A 91 -11.55 26.14 2.52
N PRO A 92 -10.59 26.88 3.09
CA PRO A 92 -10.66 28.34 3.13
C PRO A 92 -10.84 28.93 1.72
N GLU A 93 -11.76 29.89 1.55
CA GLU A 93 -12.10 30.49 0.25
C GLU A 93 -10.84 31.00 -0.49
N ILE A 94 -9.85 31.55 0.23
CA ILE A 94 -8.61 32.04 -0.36
C ILE A 94 -7.81 30.92 -1.06
N ASP A 95 -7.70 29.76 -0.42
CA ASP A 95 -6.96 28.62 -0.97
C ASP A 95 -7.78 27.92 -2.06
N ALA A 96 -9.09 27.78 -1.85
CA ALA A 96 -10.00 27.26 -2.86
C ALA A 96 -9.98 28.11 -4.13
N SER A 97 -10.06 29.44 -4.01
CA SER A 97 -10.02 30.38 -5.13
C SER A 97 -8.68 30.35 -5.84
N LYS A 98 -7.57 30.28 -5.10
CA LYS A 98 -6.23 30.14 -5.68
C LYS A 98 -6.13 28.89 -6.56
N ILE A 99 -6.59 27.74 -6.08
CA ILE A 99 -6.55 26.49 -6.85
C ILE A 99 -7.57 26.49 -7.99
N GLY A 100 -8.79 26.95 -7.77
CA GLY A 100 -9.81 27.01 -8.81
C GLY A 100 -9.38 27.88 -10.00
N GLN A 101 -8.80 29.05 -9.73
CA GLN A 101 -8.21 29.91 -10.76
C GLN A 101 -7.02 29.25 -11.46
N PHE A 102 -6.16 28.54 -10.71
CA PHE A 102 -5.04 27.79 -11.27
C PHE A 102 -5.49 26.66 -12.21
N MET A 103 -6.54 25.92 -11.85
CA MET A 103 -7.14 24.86 -12.71
C MET A 103 -7.74 25.43 -14.00
N LEU A 104 -8.38 26.60 -13.91
CA LEU A 104 -8.88 27.31 -15.10
C LEU A 104 -7.75 27.80 -16.01
N ALA A 105 -6.72 28.43 -15.43
CA ALA A 105 -5.59 28.98 -16.18
C ALA A 105 -4.78 27.89 -16.88
N SER A 106 -4.59 26.74 -16.22
CA SER A 106 -3.93 25.56 -16.79
C SER A 106 -4.80 24.79 -17.79
N LYS A 107 -6.08 25.16 -17.94
CA LYS A 107 -7.05 24.44 -18.78
C LYS A 107 -7.07 22.94 -18.48
N SER A 108 -7.01 22.55 -17.20
CA SER A 108 -6.94 21.15 -16.76
C SER A 108 -8.08 20.29 -17.32
N HIS A 109 -9.25 20.88 -17.56
CA HIS A 109 -10.43 20.25 -18.18
C HIS A 109 -10.24 19.86 -19.67
N LYS A 110 -9.18 20.32 -20.33
CA LYS A 110 -8.84 19.96 -21.71
C LYS A 110 -7.74 18.90 -21.80
N ILE A 111 -7.11 18.53 -20.68
CA ILE A 111 -6.10 17.47 -20.67
C ILE A 111 -6.81 16.12 -20.89
N PRO A 112 -6.46 15.37 -21.94
CA PRO A 112 -7.12 14.10 -22.22
C PRO A 112 -6.71 13.04 -21.18
N THR A 113 -7.53 11.99 -21.02
CA THR A 113 -7.16 10.83 -20.18
C THR A 113 -5.90 10.16 -20.71
N ASP A 114 -5.16 9.48 -19.84
CA ASP A 114 -3.88 8.83 -20.16
C ASP A 114 -3.90 7.94 -21.41
N SER A 115 -4.96 7.17 -21.66
CA SER A 115 -5.11 6.31 -22.84
C SER A 115 -5.18 7.06 -24.17
N LEU A 116 -5.35 8.38 -24.14
CA LEU A 116 -5.35 9.26 -25.31
C LEU A 116 -4.08 10.13 -25.39
N ILE A 117 -3.12 9.97 -24.46
CA ILE A 117 -1.82 10.64 -24.49
C ILE A 117 -0.80 9.71 -25.15
N ASN A 118 -0.18 10.18 -26.24
CA ASN A 118 0.87 9.42 -26.92
C ASN A 118 2.04 9.13 -25.98
N ASP A 119 2.60 7.94 -26.09
CA ASP A 119 3.77 7.46 -25.33
C ASP A 119 3.54 7.34 -23.81
N TRP A 120 2.29 7.32 -23.34
CA TRP A 120 1.98 6.99 -21.95
C TRP A 120 2.35 5.54 -21.63
N ASN A 121 3.20 5.33 -20.60
CA ASN A 121 3.65 4.00 -20.23
C ASN A 121 2.75 3.39 -19.15
N PHE A 122 2.12 2.24 -19.46
CA PHE A 122 1.26 1.49 -18.54
C PHE A 122 1.96 0.34 -17.79
N ASN A 123 3.26 0.11 -18.03
CA ASN A 123 4.00 -1.06 -17.51
C ASN A 123 4.53 -0.88 -16.08
N TRP A 124 3.85 -0.10 -15.25
CA TRP A 124 4.25 0.10 -13.85
C TRP A 124 3.40 -0.78 -12.94
N LEU A 125 4.07 -1.56 -12.08
CA LEU A 125 3.41 -2.53 -11.20
C LEU A 125 2.99 -1.95 -9.84
N ASP A 126 3.44 -0.75 -9.49
CA ASP A 126 3.16 -0.10 -8.21
C ASP A 126 3.06 1.42 -8.40
N CYS A 127 1.84 1.90 -8.64
CA CYS A 127 1.59 3.31 -8.86
C CYS A 127 0.13 3.67 -8.50
N GLY A 128 -0.07 4.91 -8.05
CA GLY A 128 -1.41 5.43 -7.78
C GLY A 128 -2.16 5.87 -9.05
N ILE A 129 -3.47 5.97 -8.91
CA ILE A 129 -4.36 6.58 -9.90
C ILE A 129 -4.81 7.94 -9.37
N ILE A 130 -4.81 8.93 -10.26
CA ILE A 130 -5.47 10.22 -10.00
C ILE A 130 -6.54 10.48 -11.06
N LYS A 131 -7.62 11.14 -10.67
CA LYS A 131 -8.70 11.51 -11.58
C LYS A 131 -9.02 12.98 -11.44
N PHE A 132 -9.23 13.64 -12.57
CA PHE A 132 -9.71 15.00 -12.64
C PHE A 132 -11.03 15.00 -13.39
N ASN A 133 -12.10 15.38 -12.68
CA ASN A 133 -13.43 15.54 -13.23
C ASN A 133 -13.77 17.02 -13.16
N HIS A 134 -14.22 17.60 -14.26
CA HIS A 134 -14.54 19.02 -14.34
C HIS A 134 -15.87 19.23 -15.02
N LYS A 135 -16.61 20.18 -14.49
CA LYS A 135 -17.63 20.94 -15.20
C LYS A 135 -17.11 22.36 -15.40
N VAL A 136 -17.06 22.80 -16.64
CA VAL A 136 -16.72 24.17 -17.04
C VAL A 136 -17.83 24.67 -17.95
N ASP A 137 -18.60 25.64 -17.45
CA ASP A 137 -19.87 26.06 -18.03
C ASP A 137 -20.83 24.88 -18.22
N LYS A 138 -21.03 24.44 -19.47
CA LYS A 138 -21.88 23.29 -19.84
C LYS A 138 -21.08 22.06 -20.23
N GLU A 139 -19.76 22.16 -20.32
CA GLU A 139 -18.89 21.06 -20.73
C GLU A 139 -18.47 20.25 -19.51
N ILE A 140 -18.57 18.92 -19.63
CA ILE A 140 -18.09 17.98 -18.62
C ILE A 140 -16.93 17.19 -19.22
N SER A 141 -15.85 17.09 -18.46
CA SER A 141 -14.66 16.34 -18.81
C SER A 141 -14.25 15.44 -17.65
N ASN A 142 -13.85 14.22 -17.96
CA ASN A 142 -13.31 13.27 -16.99
C ASN A 142 -12.00 12.72 -17.55
N ALA A 143 -10.94 12.81 -16.77
CA ALA A 143 -9.63 12.30 -17.14
C ALA A 143 -9.07 11.45 -16.01
N THR A 144 -8.57 10.26 -16.34
CA THR A 144 -7.88 9.35 -15.42
C THR A 144 -6.41 9.28 -15.81
N PHE A 145 -5.54 9.31 -14.82
CA PHE A 145 -4.09 9.22 -15.02
C PHE A 145 -3.51 8.16 -14.10
N THR A 146 -3.07 7.07 -14.70
CA THR A 146 -2.36 5.98 -14.05
C THR A 146 -0.86 6.29 -14.01
N CYS A 147 -0.23 6.14 -12.84
CA CYS A 147 1.22 6.26 -12.71
C CYS A 147 1.83 7.60 -13.16
N ALA A 148 1.08 8.70 -13.09
CA ALA A 148 1.52 10.01 -13.60
C ALA A 148 2.88 10.46 -13.04
N HIS A 149 3.26 10.03 -11.83
CA HIS A 149 4.55 10.37 -11.23
C HIS A 149 5.74 9.71 -11.95
N ASN A 150 5.58 8.49 -12.46
CA ASN A 150 6.65 7.69 -13.05
C ASN A 150 6.82 7.94 -14.55
N GLN A 151 5.93 8.73 -15.16
CA GLN A 151 6.06 9.11 -16.56
C GLN A 151 7.25 10.07 -16.78
N ASN A 152 7.88 9.96 -17.95
CA ASN A 152 8.91 10.89 -18.38
C ASN A 152 8.29 12.26 -18.68
N ASP A 153 8.92 13.35 -18.24
CA ASP A 153 8.42 14.72 -18.43
C ASP A 153 8.36 15.15 -19.91
N SER A 154 9.06 14.43 -20.80
CA SER A 154 8.97 14.65 -22.25
C SER A 154 7.66 14.18 -22.89
N VAL A 155 6.89 13.33 -22.20
CA VAL A 155 5.57 12.88 -22.67
C VAL A 155 4.57 14.05 -22.57
N PRO A 156 3.72 14.30 -23.58
CA PRO A 156 2.77 15.41 -23.56
C PRO A 156 1.91 15.45 -22.28
N PHE A 157 1.65 16.65 -21.77
CA PHE A 157 0.85 16.94 -20.57
C PHE A 157 1.41 16.42 -19.23
N VAL A 158 2.42 15.56 -19.20
CA VAL A 158 2.93 14.96 -17.94
C VAL A 158 3.38 16.03 -16.95
N SER A 159 4.17 17.02 -17.38
CA SER A 159 4.61 18.11 -16.50
C SER A 159 3.45 18.95 -15.97
N GLU A 160 2.41 19.17 -16.77
CA GLU A 160 1.20 19.89 -16.35
C GLU A 160 0.41 19.10 -15.30
N ILE A 161 0.21 17.80 -15.53
CA ILE A 161 -0.48 16.89 -14.60
C ILE A 161 0.27 16.80 -13.27
N LYS A 162 1.59 16.62 -13.29
CA LYS A 162 2.43 16.60 -12.09
C LYS A 162 2.33 17.92 -11.33
N THR A 163 2.46 19.04 -12.04
CA THR A 163 2.36 20.39 -11.45
C THR A 163 0.99 20.63 -10.82
N LEU A 164 -0.10 20.24 -11.49
CA LEU A 164 -1.47 20.30 -10.96
C LEU A 164 -1.61 19.51 -9.66
N LYS A 165 -1.23 18.23 -9.69
CA LYS A 165 -1.28 17.33 -8.55
C LYS A 165 -0.50 17.90 -7.35
N ASP A 166 0.72 18.35 -7.59
CA ASP A 166 1.63 18.81 -6.54
C ASP A 166 1.20 20.17 -5.98
N THR A 167 0.70 21.08 -6.82
CA THR A 167 0.19 22.39 -6.38
C THR A 167 -1.06 22.24 -5.50
N ILE A 168 -1.98 21.35 -5.87
CA ILE A 168 -3.15 21.00 -5.04
C ILE A 168 -2.69 20.38 -3.72
N ALA A 169 -1.78 19.41 -3.78
CA ALA A 169 -1.28 18.71 -2.60
C ALA A 169 -0.59 19.62 -1.59
N GLN A 170 0.25 20.54 -2.07
CA GLN A 170 0.99 21.49 -1.25
C GLN A 170 0.08 22.57 -0.68
N THR A 171 -0.79 23.16 -1.50
CA THR A 171 -1.68 24.26 -1.07
C THR A 171 -2.63 23.79 0.01
N PHE A 172 -3.25 22.62 -0.16
CA PHE A 172 -4.19 22.06 0.81
C PHE A 172 -3.52 21.20 1.90
N GLN A 173 -2.18 21.07 1.89
CA GLN A 173 -1.42 20.24 2.81
C GLN A 173 -1.99 18.81 2.93
N LEU A 174 -2.36 18.21 1.78
CA LEU A 174 -3.20 17.01 1.73
C LEU A 174 -2.68 15.85 2.58
N LYS A 175 -1.37 15.64 2.61
CA LYS A 175 -0.75 14.61 3.46
C LYS A 175 -1.04 14.85 4.94
N LYS A 176 -0.76 16.06 5.44
CA LYS A 176 -0.97 16.43 6.84
C LYS A 176 -2.45 16.34 7.23
N VAL A 177 -3.33 16.74 6.32
CA VAL A 177 -4.78 16.63 6.51
C VAL A 177 -5.22 15.17 6.61
N PHE A 178 -4.71 14.30 5.74
CA PHE A 178 -5.00 12.87 5.78
C PHE A 178 -4.41 12.18 7.01
N ASP A 179 -3.15 12.50 7.36
CA ASP A 179 -2.49 11.96 8.56
C ASP A 179 -3.34 12.25 9.80
N LYS A 180 -3.77 13.50 9.99
CA LYS A 180 -4.66 13.92 11.10
C LYS A 180 -5.99 13.17 11.10
N PHE A 181 -6.55 12.88 9.93
CA PHE A 181 -7.75 12.07 9.82
C PHE A 181 -7.48 10.64 10.30
N THR A 182 -6.41 10.01 9.79
CA THR A 182 -6.07 8.64 10.17
C THR A 182 -5.67 8.50 11.64
N ASP A 183 -5.08 9.54 12.25
CA ASP A 183 -4.69 9.53 13.67
C ASP A 183 -5.86 9.39 14.64
N LYS A 184 -7.07 9.73 14.18
CA LYS A 184 -8.32 9.54 14.93
C LYS A 184 -8.86 8.11 14.84
N LEU A 185 -8.32 7.28 13.93
CA LEU A 185 -8.81 5.92 13.73
C LEU A 185 -8.45 5.02 14.92
N PRO A 186 -9.33 4.07 15.28
CA PRO A 186 -9.03 3.06 16.27
C PRO A 186 -7.70 2.33 16.02
N LYS A 187 -7.01 2.03 17.12
CA LYS A 187 -5.80 1.21 17.12
C LYS A 187 -6.18 -0.27 17.22
N GLY A 188 -5.30 -1.13 16.74
CA GLY A 188 -5.47 -2.59 16.67
C GLY A 188 -6.16 -3.08 15.40
N GLU A 189 -6.55 -2.18 14.51
CA GLU A 189 -7.40 -2.45 13.36
C GLU A 189 -6.67 -2.26 12.02
N SER A 190 -7.17 -2.96 11.00
CA SER A 190 -6.73 -2.87 9.61
C SER A 190 -7.69 -2.04 8.77
N TYR A 191 -7.12 -1.24 7.89
CA TYR A 191 -7.83 -0.32 7.01
C TYR A 191 -7.31 -0.43 5.59
N ILE A 192 -8.16 -0.13 4.62
CA ILE A 192 -7.84 -0.08 3.19
C ILE A 192 -8.00 1.38 2.73
N ILE A 193 -6.91 1.99 2.28
CA ILE A 193 -6.89 3.36 1.75
C ILE A 193 -7.39 3.36 0.30
N ASP A 194 -6.95 2.38 -0.47
CA ASP A 194 -7.46 2.04 -1.80
C ASP A 194 -7.23 0.54 -2.06
N GLY A 195 -7.63 0.03 -3.23
CA GLY A 195 -7.54 -1.40 -3.55
C GLY A 195 -6.15 -2.04 -3.48
N TRP A 196 -5.07 -1.25 -3.30
CA TRP A 196 -3.69 -1.72 -3.21
C TRP A 196 -3.00 -1.35 -1.88
N ILE A 197 -3.44 -0.27 -1.23
CA ILE A 197 -2.79 0.28 -0.04
C ILE A 197 -3.61 -0.07 1.20
N SER A 198 -3.03 -0.92 2.04
CA SER A 198 -3.56 -1.25 3.37
C SER A 198 -2.74 -0.56 4.46
N MET A 199 -3.41 -0.20 5.55
CA MET A 199 -2.82 0.39 6.74
C MET A 199 -3.25 -0.41 7.97
N TYR A 200 -2.28 -0.84 8.78
CA TYR A 200 -2.55 -1.38 10.10
C TYR A 200 -2.20 -0.34 11.17
N LYS A 201 -3.15 -0.02 12.05
CA LYS A 201 -2.89 0.86 13.21
C LYS A 201 -2.50 -0.02 14.39
N LEU A 202 -1.25 0.04 14.82
CA LEU A 202 -0.76 -0.74 15.97
C LEU A 202 -1.57 -0.40 17.25
N SER A 203 -2.03 -1.43 17.96
CA SER A 203 -2.56 -1.30 19.34
C SER A 203 -1.52 -0.70 20.29
N GLU A 204 -1.96 -0.18 21.44
CA GLU A 204 -1.04 0.39 22.43
C GLU A 204 0.02 -0.59 22.90
N LYS A 205 -0.37 -1.84 23.15
CA LYS A 205 0.55 -2.92 23.51
C LYS A 205 1.57 -3.22 22.40
N GLN A 206 1.14 -3.16 21.14
CA GLN A 206 2.03 -3.35 20.00
C GLN A 206 2.96 -2.15 19.81
N LEU A 207 2.48 -0.93 20.02
CA LEU A 207 3.30 0.29 19.99
C LEU A 207 4.36 0.26 21.10
N GLU A 208 3.99 -0.08 22.32
CA GLU A 208 4.93 -0.24 23.43
C GLU A 208 5.98 -1.30 23.10
N TRP A 209 5.57 -2.45 22.59
CA TRP A 209 6.51 -3.48 22.13
C TRP A 209 7.41 -2.96 21.01
N TRP A 210 6.85 -2.23 20.05
CA TRP A 210 7.57 -1.65 18.92
C TRP A 210 8.64 -0.66 19.37
N GLU A 211 8.34 0.23 20.31
CA GLU A 211 9.33 1.15 20.87
C GLU A 211 10.40 0.39 21.67
N ASN A 212 9.98 -0.55 22.52
CA ASN A 212 10.91 -1.32 23.36
C ASN A 212 11.83 -2.24 22.55
N SER A 213 11.38 -2.78 21.42
CA SER A 213 12.20 -3.62 20.56
C SER A 213 13.01 -2.83 19.53
N LYS A 214 12.92 -1.49 19.50
CA LYS A 214 13.69 -0.65 18.56
C LYS A 214 15.20 -0.93 18.58
N PRO A 215 15.90 -1.03 19.74
CA PRO A 215 17.33 -1.34 19.76
C PRO A 215 17.64 -2.72 19.15
N ILE A 216 16.73 -3.68 19.31
CA ILE A 216 16.87 -5.03 18.75
C ILE A 216 16.74 -4.98 17.24
N ARG A 217 15.71 -4.29 16.72
CA ARG A 217 15.49 -4.13 15.29
C ARG A 217 16.62 -3.37 14.61
N GLU A 218 17.07 -2.25 15.20
CA GLU A 218 18.20 -1.48 14.67
C GLU A 218 19.47 -2.34 14.58
N TYR A 219 19.77 -3.14 15.61
CA TYR A 219 20.88 -4.09 15.55
C TYR A 219 20.67 -5.18 14.49
N GLN A 220 19.48 -5.79 14.41
CA GLN A 220 19.20 -6.81 13.41
C GLN A 220 19.37 -6.28 11.99
N LYS A 221 19.02 -5.01 11.75
CA LYS A 221 19.16 -4.34 10.45
C LYS A 221 20.61 -4.24 10.02
N THR A 222 21.53 -3.95 10.94
CA THR A 222 22.96 -3.80 10.61
C THR A 222 23.65 -5.11 10.27
N ILE A 223 23.14 -6.24 10.76
CA ILE A 223 23.70 -7.57 10.49
C ILE A 223 22.92 -8.33 9.41
N LYS A 224 21.82 -7.76 8.91
CA LYS A 224 20.85 -8.44 8.04
C LYS A 224 21.54 -9.08 6.83
N ASP A 225 22.12 -8.24 5.98
CA ASP A 225 22.65 -8.68 4.69
C ASP A 225 23.87 -9.60 4.88
N THR A 226 24.66 -9.38 5.94
CA THR A 226 25.77 -10.27 6.30
C THR A 226 25.27 -11.68 6.61
N ILE A 227 24.19 -11.81 7.40
CA ILE A 227 23.59 -13.11 7.73
C ILE A 227 22.97 -13.76 6.50
N ASP A 228 22.18 -13.00 5.74
CA ASP A 228 21.42 -13.51 4.59
C ASP A 228 22.39 -14.09 3.56
N ASN A 229 23.39 -13.30 3.15
CA ASN A 229 24.39 -13.71 2.16
C ASN A 229 25.26 -14.87 2.65
N TYR A 230 25.65 -14.87 3.92
CA TYR A 230 26.45 -15.96 4.49
C TYR A 230 25.68 -17.28 4.50
N LEU A 231 24.44 -17.25 5.00
CA LEU A 231 23.59 -18.44 5.08
C LEU A 231 23.30 -18.99 3.69
N GLU A 232 22.97 -18.12 2.74
CA GLU A 232 22.72 -18.49 1.35
C GLU A 232 23.94 -19.15 0.71
N SER A 233 25.12 -18.52 0.85
CA SER A 233 26.38 -19.06 0.34
C SER A 233 26.71 -20.43 0.94
N GLU A 234 26.63 -20.58 2.26
CA GLU A 234 26.93 -21.84 2.93
C GLU A 234 25.93 -22.95 2.64
N LEU A 235 24.64 -22.62 2.54
CA LEU A 235 23.61 -23.61 2.20
C LEU A 235 23.79 -24.12 0.77
N ASN A 236 24.05 -23.23 -0.20
CA ASN A 236 24.29 -23.63 -1.58
C ASN A 236 25.64 -24.38 -1.73
N ARG A 237 26.64 -24.08 -0.90
CA ARG A 237 27.91 -24.85 -0.82
C ARG A 237 27.70 -26.26 -0.26
N LEU A 238 26.92 -26.41 0.80
CA LEU A 238 26.70 -27.68 1.51
C LEU A 238 25.65 -28.56 0.84
N ILE A 239 24.75 -27.96 0.07
CA ILE A 239 23.67 -28.63 -0.64
C ILE A 239 23.83 -28.33 -2.13
N PRO A 240 24.85 -28.89 -2.79
CA PRO A 240 25.05 -28.70 -4.22
C PRO A 240 23.86 -29.28 -4.99
N ASN A 241 23.44 -28.59 -6.06
CA ASN A 241 22.23 -28.91 -6.84
C ASN A 241 20.94 -28.83 -6.01
N SER A 242 20.84 -27.84 -5.12
CA SER A 242 19.63 -27.55 -4.34
C SER A 242 18.38 -27.36 -5.20
N SER A 243 18.53 -26.94 -6.47
CA SER A 243 17.47 -26.87 -7.48
C SER A 243 16.85 -28.21 -7.88
N ASN A 244 17.54 -29.33 -7.66
CA ASN A 244 17.03 -30.68 -7.89
C ASN A 244 16.34 -31.27 -6.65
N LEU A 245 16.23 -30.49 -5.57
CA LEU A 245 15.45 -30.87 -4.41
C LEU A 245 14.01 -30.42 -4.62
N ASP A 246 13.07 -31.36 -4.61
CA ASP A 246 11.64 -31.11 -4.55
C ASP A 246 11.22 -30.61 -3.15
N CYS A 247 11.85 -29.53 -2.69
CA CYS A 247 11.58 -28.91 -1.38
C CYS A 247 10.80 -27.62 -1.61
N PHE A 248 9.50 -27.69 -1.81
CA PHE A 248 8.68 -26.48 -2.06
C PHE A 248 8.22 -25.77 -0.77
N ASP A 249 8.63 -26.29 0.38
CA ASP A 249 8.27 -25.77 1.70
C ASP A 249 9.10 -24.54 2.08
N GLU A 250 8.42 -23.51 2.60
CA GLU A 250 9.08 -22.37 3.25
C GLU A 250 9.40 -22.69 4.71
N PHE A 251 10.68 -22.59 5.09
CA PHE A 251 11.15 -22.88 6.43
C PHE A 251 11.49 -21.60 7.19
N ARG A 252 10.79 -21.36 8.30
CA ARG A 252 11.16 -20.35 9.30
C ARG A 252 12.23 -20.89 10.25
N LEU A 253 13.41 -20.32 10.16
CA LEU A 253 14.58 -20.58 10.99
C LEU A 253 14.63 -19.58 12.14
N THR A 254 14.93 -20.04 13.35
CA THR A 254 15.17 -19.17 14.50
C THR A 254 16.52 -19.49 15.11
N PHE A 255 17.35 -18.48 15.27
CA PHE A 255 18.68 -18.56 15.87
C PHE A 255 18.68 -17.93 17.26
N ASN A 256 19.44 -18.51 18.18
CA ASN A 256 19.64 -17.91 19.50
C ASN A 256 20.74 -16.83 19.46
N LYS A 257 20.93 -16.13 20.58
CA LYS A 257 21.99 -15.12 20.78
C LYS A 257 23.43 -15.66 20.73
N ASN A 258 23.62 -16.95 20.46
CA ASN A 258 24.95 -17.54 20.25
C ASN A 258 25.13 -17.96 18.78
N GLY A 259 24.25 -17.50 17.88
CA GLY A 259 24.28 -17.83 16.45
C GLY A 259 23.92 -19.29 16.11
N LYS A 260 23.40 -20.07 17.08
CA LYS A 260 23.00 -21.46 16.83
C LYS A 260 21.53 -21.57 16.44
N LEU A 261 21.25 -22.43 15.46
CA LEU A 261 19.87 -22.75 15.06
C LEU A 261 19.12 -23.39 16.25
N LYS A 262 18.09 -22.71 16.73
CA LYS A 262 17.22 -23.14 17.82
C LYS A 262 16.02 -23.92 17.30
N SER A 263 15.39 -23.45 16.22
CA SER A 263 14.22 -24.09 15.63
C SER A 263 14.13 -23.88 14.13
N MET A 264 13.44 -24.81 13.47
CA MET A 264 13.13 -24.78 12.04
C MET A 264 11.69 -25.27 11.89
N VAL A 265 10.81 -24.37 11.44
CA VAL A 265 9.35 -24.55 11.38
C VAL A 265 8.89 -24.36 9.94
N VAL A 266 7.91 -25.15 9.50
CA VAL A 266 7.23 -24.99 8.21
C VAL A 266 5.76 -24.66 8.46
N ASN A 267 5.17 -23.82 7.61
CA ASN A 267 3.73 -23.52 7.65
C ASN A 267 2.93 -24.65 6.98
N MET A 268 2.88 -25.81 7.63
CA MET A 268 2.22 -27.03 7.15
C MET A 268 1.44 -27.69 8.30
N GLY A 269 0.32 -28.34 7.99
CA GLY A 269 -0.51 -29.06 8.95
C GLY A 269 0.24 -30.20 9.67
N PHE A 270 -0.22 -30.59 10.85
CA PHE A 270 0.42 -31.68 11.61
C PHE A 270 0.44 -33.00 10.84
N TRP A 271 -0.67 -33.36 10.19
CA TRP A 271 -0.80 -34.60 9.43
C TRP A 271 0.04 -34.59 8.15
N GLU A 272 0.05 -33.48 7.42
CA GLU A 272 0.90 -33.28 6.24
C GLU A 272 2.38 -33.50 6.62
N ARG A 273 2.87 -32.88 7.70
CA ARG A 273 4.25 -33.10 8.19
C ARG A 273 4.58 -34.56 8.53
N LEU A 274 3.58 -35.36 8.89
CA LEU A 274 3.74 -36.78 9.22
C LEU A 274 3.74 -37.69 7.99
N PHE A 275 3.10 -37.30 6.89
CA PHE A 275 2.96 -38.17 5.72
C PHE A 275 3.77 -37.69 4.51
N ASP A 276 4.09 -36.41 4.45
CA ASP A 276 4.91 -35.83 3.40
C ASP A 276 6.35 -36.36 3.49
N LYS A 277 6.74 -37.10 2.45
CA LYS A 277 8.07 -37.71 2.34
C LYS A 277 9.13 -36.68 1.95
N ASP A 278 8.76 -35.70 1.16
CA ASP A 278 9.66 -34.68 0.63
C ASP A 278 10.02 -33.70 1.74
N TYR A 279 9.03 -33.20 2.49
CA TYR A 279 9.27 -32.42 3.72
C TYR A 279 10.27 -33.11 4.66
N LYS A 280 10.07 -34.41 4.94
CA LYS A 280 10.98 -35.17 5.82
C LYS A 280 12.38 -35.28 5.26
N ARG A 281 12.52 -35.46 3.95
CA ARG A 281 13.82 -35.50 3.25
C ARG A 281 14.50 -34.14 3.34
N CYS A 282 13.82 -33.06 2.97
CA CYS A 282 14.30 -31.68 3.02
C CYS A 282 14.75 -31.31 4.44
N ARG A 283 13.90 -31.55 5.43
CA ARG A 283 14.22 -31.30 6.85
C ARG A 283 15.47 -32.04 7.32
N ARG A 284 15.71 -33.27 6.86
CA ARG A 284 16.93 -34.02 7.23
C ARG A 284 18.18 -33.42 6.58
N ILE A 285 18.10 -33.01 5.32
CA ILE A 285 19.21 -32.36 4.60
C ILE A 285 19.56 -31.04 5.28
N LEU A 286 18.57 -30.17 5.49
CA LEU A 286 18.75 -28.89 6.18
C LEU A 286 19.33 -29.07 7.59
N LYS A 287 18.83 -30.04 8.36
CA LYS A 287 19.40 -30.36 9.68
C LYS A 287 20.86 -30.79 9.63
N LYS A 288 21.32 -31.42 8.55
CA LYS A 288 22.75 -31.76 8.37
C LYS A 288 23.55 -30.50 8.06
N ALA A 289 23.11 -29.68 7.10
CA ALA A 289 23.78 -28.45 6.75
C ALA A 289 23.93 -27.49 7.96
N PHE A 290 22.85 -27.27 8.72
CA PHE A 290 22.89 -26.41 9.91
C PHE A 290 23.67 -26.97 11.11
N ARG A 291 24.18 -28.21 11.04
CA ARG A 291 25.19 -28.68 12.02
C ARG A 291 26.59 -28.16 11.67
N GLU A 292 26.83 -27.84 10.41
CA GLU A 292 28.13 -27.36 9.91
C GLU A 292 28.20 -25.83 9.88
N ILE A 293 27.08 -25.17 9.56
CA ILE A 293 26.98 -23.71 9.51
C ILE A 293 27.17 -23.12 10.90
N ARG A 294 28.05 -22.11 11.01
CA ARG A 294 28.27 -21.35 12.24
C ARG A 294 28.15 -19.84 11.99
N ILE A 295 27.37 -19.17 12.84
CA ILE A 295 27.12 -17.72 12.76
C ILE A 295 27.76 -17.00 13.95
N ASP A 296 28.71 -17.66 14.62
CA ASP A 296 29.43 -17.12 15.77
C ASP A 296 30.36 -15.95 15.40
N PHE A 297 30.76 -15.84 14.13
CA PHE A 297 31.58 -14.71 13.64
C PHE A 297 30.90 -13.33 13.74
N ILE A 298 29.57 -13.29 13.88
CA ILE A 298 28.79 -12.03 14.02
C ILE A 298 28.52 -11.70 15.50
N ASP A 299 28.75 -12.65 16.41
CA ASP A 299 28.41 -12.57 17.84
C ASP A 299 27.01 -11.96 18.09
N PRO A 300 25.92 -12.70 17.75
CA PRO A 300 24.57 -12.13 17.73
C PRO A 300 24.11 -11.64 19.12
N LYS A 301 23.95 -10.32 19.29
CA LYS A 301 23.48 -9.75 20.57
C LYS A 301 22.07 -10.22 20.95
N TYR A 302 21.25 -10.51 19.95
CA TYR A 302 19.85 -10.92 20.10
C TYR A 302 19.56 -12.18 19.27
N ALA A 303 18.50 -12.90 19.66
CA ALA A 303 17.92 -13.92 18.80
C ALA A 303 17.34 -13.28 17.53
N PHE A 304 17.37 -14.00 16.42
CA PHE A 304 16.84 -13.53 15.13
C PHE A 304 16.22 -14.69 14.35
N SER A 305 15.39 -14.36 13.37
CA SER A 305 14.74 -15.34 12.50
C SER A 305 15.04 -15.07 11.04
N ARG A 306 14.99 -16.13 10.22
CA ARG A 306 15.16 -16.07 8.77
C ARG A 306 14.18 -17.02 8.12
N ASP A 307 13.60 -16.60 7.01
CA ASP A 307 12.78 -17.47 6.18
C ASP A 307 13.68 -18.03 5.06
N LEU A 308 13.69 -19.35 4.93
CA LEU A 308 14.45 -20.11 3.95
C LEU A 308 13.48 -20.64 2.91
N HIS A 309 13.86 -20.41 1.66
CA HIS A 309 13.06 -20.75 0.51
C HIS A 309 13.87 -21.51 -0.53
N PHE A 310 13.16 -22.20 -1.42
CA PHE A 310 13.75 -22.92 -2.54
C PHE A 310 13.25 -22.32 -3.85
N GLY A 311 14.18 -21.76 -4.62
CA GLY A 311 13.89 -21.17 -5.92
C GLY A 311 14.19 -22.12 -7.08
N ARG A 312 13.81 -21.73 -8.29
CA ARG A 312 14.07 -22.48 -9.54
C ARG A 312 15.55 -22.78 -9.80
N LYS A 313 16.49 -22.15 -9.09
CA LYS A 313 17.93 -22.35 -9.27
C LYS A 313 18.72 -22.56 -7.98
N GLU A 314 18.34 -21.97 -6.84
CA GLU A 314 19.14 -21.98 -5.60
C GLU A 314 18.27 -21.84 -4.34
N ILE A 315 18.86 -22.13 -3.18
CA ILE A 315 18.28 -21.79 -1.86
C ILE A 315 18.46 -20.29 -1.65
N TYR A 316 17.43 -19.58 -1.19
CA TYR A 316 17.52 -18.17 -0.84
C TYR A 316 17.02 -17.91 0.58
N ILE A 317 17.59 -16.90 1.22
CA ILE A 317 17.28 -16.49 2.59
C ILE A 317 16.66 -15.10 2.59
N SER A 318 15.59 -14.92 3.36
CA SER A 318 14.97 -13.61 3.57
C SER A 318 14.80 -13.30 5.05
N ASP A 319 14.85 -12.03 5.39
CA ASP A 319 14.54 -11.55 6.73
C ASP A 319 13.06 -11.17 6.86
N PRO A 320 12.27 -11.84 7.72
CA PRO A 320 10.88 -11.49 7.95
C PRO A 320 10.68 -10.31 8.91
N THR A 321 11.74 -9.76 9.51
CA THR A 321 11.61 -8.65 10.47
C THR A 321 11.22 -7.35 9.75
N LEU A 322 10.11 -6.75 10.21
CA LEU A 322 9.77 -5.36 9.91
C LEU A 322 10.66 -4.44 10.75
N TYR A 323 11.44 -3.55 10.12
CA TYR A 323 12.46 -2.73 10.79
C TYR A 323 11.97 -1.38 11.31
#